data_AF-A0A926FGV3-F1
#
_entry.id   AF-A0A926FGV3-F1
#
_cell.length_a   1.000
_cell.length_b   1.000
_cell.length_c   1.000
_cell.angle_alpha   90.00
_cell.angle_beta   90.00
_cell.angle_gamma   90.00
#
_symmetry.space_group_name_H-M   'P 1'
#
loop_
_entity.id
_entity.type
_entity.pdbx_description
1 polymer ?
#
loop_
_entity_poly.entity_id
_entity_poly.type
_entity_poly.pdbx_seq_one_letter_code
_entity_poly.pdbx_strand_id
1 'polypeptide(L)'
;GSAGLFLALTAKPEIGAAASGLLLIAAVRAADRRTETGRALRLLLPALFSSLLAYGVAFAGLTWQIRSPEGPLALFSPPEEWRNVYRLVSGFADPGGSFASLATALFLDLVILGAAAAVAAASRGAGRWGGLDWLWLSIVAVAAVLLILPAGAAVDDRLPALLMPAPLAAAIAAVALLRRPLNETGRARFLLFGFAAAMGSRVLLGLTYGAFTTPYSILALPALISTAAVLVLDVLAARIPRPAPFRRAIAVVFLALAVLGVARLARFFPKSSAERVATPAGALRLAPDRAFAVSGAMDYLRPRLRPGDGLAGFPEGGFFHFVLGAPNPLRQDAVYPGHLDRAAESRLIHAIERVGPRFVLLVNQVPPGFGPRGFGKDYAAGVWDAVERNYRVAAAFGDPRPDAPAGEGPFFIRIYERR
;
A
#
# COMPACT_ATOMS: atom_id res chain seq x y z
N GLY A 1 -4.75 8.23 -22.48
CA GLY A 1 -4.87 9.43 -21.63
C GLY A 1 -6.15 9.38 -20.81
N SER A 2 -7.28 9.81 -21.40
CA SER A 2 -8.56 9.97 -20.68
C SER A 2 -9.07 8.69 -20.01
N ALA A 3 -8.96 7.53 -20.67
CA ALA A 3 -9.36 6.25 -20.08
C ALA A 3 -8.56 5.91 -18.80
N GLY A 4 -7.24 6.12 -18.81
CA GLY A 4 -6.40 5.89 -17.63
C GLY A 4 -6.75 6.83 -16.47
N LEU A 5 -7.07 8.10 -16.78
CA LEU A 5 -7.49 9.04 -15.75
C LEU A 5 -8.90 8.73 -15.21
N PHE A 6 -9.83 8.30 -16.08
CA PHE A 6 -11.14 7.81 -15.68
C PHE A 6 -11.01 6.62 -14.72
N LEU A 7 -10.16 5.64 -15.04
CA LEU A 7 -9.88 4.51 -14.15
C LEU A 7 -9.28 4.97 -12.82
N ALA A 8 -8.33 5.91 -12.84
CA ALA A 8 -7.75 6.45 -11.62
C ALA A 8 -8.79 7.18 -10.76
N LEU A 9 -9.62 8.04 -11.36
CA LEU A 9 -10.66 8.80 -10.66
C LEU A 9 -11.76 7.92 -10.08
N THR A 10 -12.11 6.81 -10.74
CA THR A 10 -13.14 5.87 -10.26
C THR A 10 -12.61 4.88 -9.22
N ALA A 11 -11.37 4.39 -9.38
CA ALA A 11 -10.79 3.42 -8.46
C ALA A 11 -10.17 4.05 -7.20
N LYS A 12 -9.50 5.19 -7.35
CA LYS A 12 -8.78 5.91 -6.28
C LYS A 12 -8.88 7.43 -6.55
N PRO A 13 -10.00 8.07 -6.20
CA PRO A 13 -10.31 9.45 -6.58
C PRO A 13 -9.22 10.45 -6.18
N GLU A 14 -8.53 10.22 -5.06
CA GLU A 14 -7.41 11.04 -4.61
C GLU A 14 -6.18 10.95 -5.54
N ILE A 15 -5.89 9.78 -6.12
CA ILE A 15 -4.80 9.59 -7.09
C ILE A 15 -5.19 10.24 -8.42
N GLY A 16 -6.43 10.03 -8.87
CA GLY A 16 -6.96 10.67 -10.05
C GLY A 16 -6.98 12.20 -9.94
N ALA A 17 -7.34 12.74 -8.78
CA ALA A 17 -7.34 14.18 -8.51
C ALA A 17 -5.91 14.75 -8.49
N ALA A 18 -4.96 14.08 -7.82
CA ALA A 18 -3.55 14.48 -7.83
C ALA A 18 -2.98 14.49 -9.26
N ALA A 19 -3.22 13.44 -10.04
CA ALA A 19 -2.79 13.36 -11.44
C ALA A 19 -3.43 14.47 -12.29
N SER A 20 -4.72 14.76 -12.08
CA SER A 20 -5.43 15.83 -12.78
C SER A 20 -4.84 17.21 -12.47
N GLY A 21 -4.59 17.49 -11.19
CA GLY A 21 -3.99 18.75 -10.75
C GLY A 21 -2.59 18.95 -11.32
N LEU A 22 -1.76 17.90 -11.31
CA LEU A 22 -0.42 17.94 -11.90
C LEU A 22 -0.45 18.16 -13.41
N LEU A 23 -1.38 17.51 -14.13
CA LEU A 23 -1.55 17.75 -15.57
C LEU A 23 -1.95 19.20 -15.87
N LEU A 24 -2.87 19.78 -15.08
CA LEU A 24 -3.27 21.17 -15.22
C LEU A 24 -2.11 22.15 -14.94
N ILE A 25 -1.37 21.93 -13.84
CA ILE A 25 -0.21 22.75 -13.49
C ILE A 25 0.83 22.67 -14.61
N ALA A 26 1.13 21.47 -15.10
CA ALA A 26 2.06 21.25 -16.19
C ALA A 26 1.65 21.99 -17.48
N ALA A 27 0.36 21.94 -17.82
CA ALA A 27 -0.19 22.59 -19.00
C ALA A 27 -0.18 24.12 -18.90
N VAL A 28 -0.52 24.68 -17.73
CA VAL A 28 -0.49 26.12 -17.46
C VAL A 28 0.94 26.68 -17.50
N ARG A 29 1.93 25.86 -17.12
CA ARG A 29 3.34 26.24 -17.10
C ARG A 29 4.11 25.85 -18.36
N ALA A 30 3.48 25.22 -19.34
CA ALA A 30 4.11 24.91 -20.61
C ALA A 30 4.45 26.17 -21.41
N ALA A 31 5.47 26.09 -22.27
CA ALA A 31 5.85 27.18 -23.16
C ALA A 31 4.70 27.61 -24.08
N ASP A 32 3.95 26.65 -24.65
CA ASP A 32 2.70 26.90 -25.38
C ASP A 32 1.49 26.61 -24.47
N ARG A 33 1.25 27.53 -23.53
CA ARG A 33 0.20 27.41 -22.52
C ARG A 33 -1.18 27.15 -23.14
N ARG A 34 -1.54 27.83 -24.23
CA ARG A 34 -2.89 27.75 -24.81
C ARG A 34 -3.15 26.36 -25.39
N THR A 35 -2.23 25.86 -26.20
CA THR A 35 -2.36 24.54 -26.82
C THR A 35 -2.34 23.43 -25.76
N GLU A 36 -1.41 23.50 -24.80
CA GLU A 36 -1.27 22.48 -23.77
C GLU A 36 -2.44 22.46 -22.79
N THR A 37 -2.96 23.63 -22.39
CA THR A 37 -4.18 23.70 -21.57
C THR A 37 -5.38 23.11 -22.30
N GLY A 38 -5.53 23.40 -23.60
CA GLY A 38 -6.59 22.80 -24.42
C GLY A 38 -6.44 21.28 -24.57
N ARG A 39 -5.22 20.75 -24.61
CA ARG A 39 -4.96 19.30 -24.60
C ARG A 39 -5.31 18.68 -23.24
N ALA A 40 -4.85 19.29 -22.14
CA ALA A 40 -5.15 18.82 -20.79
C ALA A 40 -6.66 18.78 -20.54
N LEU A 41 -7.40 19.86 -20.83
CA LEU A 41 -8.86 19.89 -20.66
C LEU A 41 -9.59 18.83 -21.49
N ARG A 42 -9.16 18.59 -22.74
CA ARG A 42 -9.70 17.51 -23.58
C ARG A 42 -9.47 16.11 -23.00
N LEU A 43 -8.44 15.92 -22.19
CA LEU A 43 -8.21 14.67 -21.46
C LEU A 43 -9.00 14.58 -20.15
N LEU A 44 -9.02 15.68 -19.39
CA LEU A 44 -9.60 15.75 -18.05
C LEU A 44 -11.12 15.74 -18.07
N LEU A 45 -11.76 16.55 -18.92
CA LEU A 45 -13.21 16.73 -18.90
C LEU A 45 -13.97 15.42 -19.18
N PRO A 46 -13.63 14.62 -20.21
CA PRO A 46 -14.29 13.33 -20.43
C PRO A 46 -14.06 12.36 -19.27
N ALA A 47 -12.83 12.31 -18.74
CA ALA A 47 -12.49 11.41 -17.63
C ALA A 47 -13.28 11.75 -16.35
N LEU A 48 -13.36 13.04 -16.01
CA LEU A 48 -14.12 13.55 -14.88
C LEU A 48 -15.61 13.28 -15.07
N PHE A 49 -16.17 13.61 -16.24
CA PHE A 49 -17.58 13.37 -16.54
C PHE A 49 -17.93 11.88 -16.44
N SER A 50 -17.16 11.01 -17.07
CA SER A 50 -17.36 9.56 -16.98
C SER A 50 -17.23 9.04 -15.54
N SER A 51 -16.28 9.57 -14.76
CA SER A 51 -16.12 9.17 -13.36
C SER A 51 -17.30 9.61 -12.48
N LEU A 52 -17.79 10.83 -12.69
CA LEU A 52 -18.98 11.34 -12.01
C LEU A 52 -20.22 10.53 -12.37
N LEU A 53 -20.37 10.15 -13.65
CA LEU A 53 -21.45 9.26 -14.09
C LEU A 53 -21.34 7.87 -13.43
N ALA A 54 -20.14 7.29 -13.41
CA ALA A 54 -19.91 6.00 -12.77
C ALA A 54 -20.25 6.03 -11.28
N TYR A 55 -19.84 7.06 -10.54
CA TYR A 55 -20.22 7.25 -9.14
C TYR A 55 -21.72 7.55 -8.98
N GLY A 56 -22.32 8.30 -9.90
CA GLY A 56 -23.76 8.57 -9.92
C GLY A 56 -24.58 7.29 -10.04
N VAL A 57 -24.17 6.37 -10.93
CA VAL A 57 -24.77 5.05 -11.10
C VAL A 57 -24.49 4.17 -9.87
N ALA A 58 -23.24 4.08 -9.42
CA ALA A 58 -22.85 3.23 -8.29
C ALA A 58 -23.53 3.61 -6.97
N PHE A 59 -23.84 4.90 -6.79
CA PHE A 59 -24.52 5.39 -5.59
C PHE A 59 -26.00 5.72 -5.82
N ALA A 60 -26.57 5.35 -6.97
CA ALA A 60 -27.99 5.49 -7.21
C ALA A 60 -28.79 4.74 -6.13
N GLY A 61 -29.78 5.42 -5.54
CA GLY A 61 -30.62 4.85 -4.46
C GLY A 61 -30.04 4.91 -3.04
N LEU A 62 -28.77 5.29 -2.85
CA LEU A 62 -28.23 5.51 -1.50
C LEU A 62 -28.51 6.92 -1.00
N THR A 63 -28.97 7.08 0.24
CA THR A 63 -29.17 8.42 0.84
C THR A 63 -27.84 9.05 1.27
N TRP A 64 -27.80 10.38 1.39
CA TRP A 64 -26.59 11.10 1.83
C TRP A 64 -26.11 10.64 3.22
N GLN A 65 -27.05 10.37 4.13
CA GLN A 65 -26.81 9.85 5.48
C GLN A 65 -26.06 8.51 5.47
N ILE A 66 -26.20 7.73 4.40
CA ILE A 66 -25.49 6.47 4.19
C ILE A 66 -24.12 6.70 3.52
N ARG A 67 -24.04 7.62 2.57
CA ARG A 67 -22.81 7.86 1.77
C ARG A 67 -21.71 8.56 2.56
N SER A 68 -22.07 9.45 3.48
CA SER A 68 -21.09 10.24 4.24
C SER A 68 -20.28 9.41 5.25
N PRO A 69 -20.90 8.57 6.11
CA PRO A 69 -20.16 7.79 7.10
C PRO A 69 -19.58 6.48 6.55
N GLU A 70 -20.26 5.82 5.60
CA GLU A 70 -19.88 4.46 5.13
C GLU A 70 -19.35 4.45 3.68
N GLY A 71 -19.34 5.59 2.98
CA GLY A 71 -18.95 5.69 1.58
C GLY A 71 -17.61 6.38 1.35
N PRO A 72 -17.23 6.67 0.09
CA PRO A 72 -15.97 7.34 -0.24
C PRO A 72 -15.81 8.71 0.41
N LEU A 73 -16.92 9.34 0.80
CA LEU A 73 -16.93 10.65 1.45
C LEU A 73 -16.44 10.60 2.90
N ALA A 74 -16.38 9.42 3.52
CA ALA A 74 -15.81 9.24 4.85
C ALA A 74 -14.34 9.71 4.91
N LEU A 75 -13.63 9.72 3.77
CA LEU A 75 -12.27 10.24 3.65
C LEU A 75 -12.13 11.74 3.97
N PHE A 76 -13.21 12.53 3.88
CA PHE A 76 -13.17 13.95 4.21
C PHE A 76 -13.32 14.23 5.70
N SER A 77 -13.86 13.29 6.47
CA SER A 77 -13.95 13.36 7.91
C SER A 77 -13.74 11.95 8.49
N PRO A 78 -12.53 11.39 8.34
CA PRO A 78 -12.28 10.02 8.75
C PRO A 78 -12.48 9.89 10.27
N PRO A 79 -13.01 8.75 10.73
CA PRO A 79 -13.12 8.46 12.16
C PRO A 79 -11.72 8.41 12.80
N GLU A 80 -11.67 8.51 14.12
CA GLU A 80 -10.40 8.64 14.87
C GLU A 80 -9.47 7.44 14.63
N GLU A 81 -10.03 6.24 14.56
CA GLU A 81 -9.34 4.98 14.31
C GLU A 81 -8.63 4.99 12.94
N TRP A 82 -9.25 5.59 11.93
CA TRP A 82 -8.65 5.72 10.60
C TRP A 82 -7.57 6.79 10.58
N ARG A 83 -7.78 7.90 11.31
CA ARG A 83 -6.73 8.91 11.50
C ARG A 83 -5.50 8.28 12.14
N ASN A 84 -5.67 7.35 13.08
CA ASN A 84 -4.55 6.61 13.66
C ASN A 84 -3.81 5.76 12.63
N VAL A 85 -4.54 5.01 11.78
CA VAL A 85 -3.93 4.27 10.65
C VAL A 85 -3.16 5.21 9.74
N TYR A 86 -3.73 6.37 9.37
CA TYR A 86 -3.04 7.34 8.53
C TYR A 86 -1.80 7.91 9.22
N ARG A 87 -1.84 8.21 10.52
CA ARG A 87 -0.66 8.65 11.29
C ARG A 87 0.43 7.58 11.31
N LEU A 88 0.07 6.31 11.49
CA LEU A 88 1.02 5.19 11.47
C LEU A 88 1.68 5.04 10.09
N VAL A 89 0.87 4.96 9.03
CA VAL A 89 1.33 4.79 7.65
C VAL A 89 2.19 5.96 7.18
N SER A 90 1.82 7.18 7.59
CA SER A 90 2.58 8.39 7.23
C SER A 90 3.83 8.59 8.07
N GLY A 91 4.00 7.86 9.19
CA GLY A 91 5.09 8.04 10.17
C GLY A 91 4.85 9.14 11.20
N PHE A 92 3.69 9.81 11.18
CA PHE A 92 3.34 10.83 12.17
C PHE A 92 2.91 10.27 13.53
N ALA A 93 2.77 8.95 13.67
CA ALA A 93 2.52 8.31 14.97
C ALA A 93 3.75 8.36 15.91
N ASP A 94 4.96 8.34 15.35
CA ASP A 94 6.22 8.54 16.08
C ASP A 94 7.11 9.52 15.29
N PRO A 95 6.81 10.84 15.35
CA PRO A 95 7.53 11.81 14.56
C PRO A 95 9.03 11.84 14.91
N GLY A 96 9.40 11.61 16.18
CA GLY A 96 10.79 11.61 16.61
C GLY A 96 11.59 10.49 15.95
N GLY A 97 11.11 9.25 16.05
CA GLY A 97 11.73 8.09 15.41
C GLY A 97 11.75 8.21 13.89
N SER A 98 10.67 8.71 13.29
CA SER A 98 10.59 8.92 11.85
C SER A 98 11.52 10.03 11.33
N PHE A 99 11.70 11.14 12.06
CA PHE A 99 12.67 12.18 11.68
C PHE A 99 14.10 11.68 11.83
N ALA A 100 14.41 10.91 12.88
CA ALA A 100 15.72 10.26 13.04
C ALA A 100 15.99 9.28 11.88
N SER A 101 14.97 8.52 11.48
CA SER A 101 15.03 7.62 10.32
C SER A 101 15.25 8.37 9.02
N LEU A 102 14.53 9.48 8.79
CA LEU A 102 14.71 10.34 7.62
C LEU A 102 16.12 10.95 7.58
N ALA A 103 16.62 11.46 8.70
CA ALA A 103 17.96 12.05 8.80
C ALA A 103 19.05 10.99 8.54
N THR A 104 18.86 9.79 9.08
CA THR A 104 19.77 8.66 8.86
C THR A 104 19.75 8.22 7.39
N ALA A 105 18.58 8.11 6.76
CA ALA A 105 18.46 7.79 5.34
C ALA A 105 19.13 8.85 4.47
N LEU A 106 18.89 10.13 4.76
CA LEU A 106 19.53 11.25 4.05
C LEU A 106 21.05 11.22 4.19
N PHE A 107 21.57 10.95 5.39
CA PHE A 107 23.02 10.81 5.60
C PHE A 107 23.59 9.67 4.76
N LEU A 108 22.97 8.49 4.77
CA LEU A 108 23.40 7.34 3.99
C LEU A 108 23.36 7.62 2.48
N ASP A 109 22.31 8.26 1.99
CA ASP A 109 22.20 8.70 0.59
C ASP A 109 23.36 9.64 0.22
N LEU A 110 23.66 10.62 1.07
CA LEU A 110 24.76 11.56 0.84
C LEU A 110 26.12 10.86 0.82
N VAL A 111 26.35 9.87 1.70
CA VAL A 111 27.57 9.06 1.71
C VAL A 111 27.70 8.26 0.41
N ILE A 112 26.62 7.60 -0.04
CA ILE A 112 26.60 6.83 -1.29
C ILE A 112 26.90 7.74 -2.49
N LEU A 113 26.20 8.87 -2.58
CA LEU A 113 26.36 9.85 -3.67
C LEU A 113 27.75 10.48 -3.66
N GLY A 114 28.25 10.85 -2.48
CA GLY A 114 29.57 11.45 -2.31
C GLY A 114 30.69 10.49 -2.70
N ALA A 115 30.58 9.22 -2.29
CA ALA A 115 31.57 8.21 -2.65
C ALA A 115 31.54 7.89 -4.16
N ALA A 116 30.36 7.80 -4.78
CA ALA A 116 30.25 7.67 -6.23
C ALA A 116 30.85 8.88 -6.98
N ALA A 117 30.66 10.09 -6.46
CA ALA A 117 31.29 11.30 -7.01
C ALA A 117 32.81 11.30 -6.85
N ALA A 118 33.33 10.82 -5.71
CA ALA A 118 34.76 10.66 -5.46
C ALA A 118 35.40 9.64 -6.42
N VAL A 119 34.75 8.49 -6.65
CA VAL A 119 35.17 7.49 -7.65
C VAL A 119 35.22 8.13 -9.04
N ALA A 120 34.19 8.89 -9.41
CA ALA A 120 34.15 9.59 -10.69
C ALA A 120 35.25 10.65 -10.84
N ALA A 121 35.59 11.37 -9.77
CA ALA A 121 36.68 12.34 -9.77
C ALA A 121 38.06 11.67 -9.88
N ALA A 122 38.22 10.51 -9.25
CA ALA A 122 39.48 9.78 -9.20
C ALA A 122 39.75 8.90 -10.45
N SER A 123 38.71 8.54 -11.22
CA SER A 123 38.87 7.77 -12.46
C SER A 123 39.68 8.55 -13.50
N ARG A 124 40.97 8.18 -13.68
CA ARG A 124 41.90 8.79 -14.63
C ARG A 124 41.81 8.12 -16.00
N GLY A 125 40.86 8.56 -16.83
CA GLY A 125 40.81 8.21 -18.25
C GLY A 125 39.67 7.26 -18.66
N ALA A 126 39.26 7.39 -19.91
CA ALA A 126 38.15 6.66 -20.51
C ALA A 126 38.63 5.33 -21.10
N GLY A 127 38.63 4.23 -20.32
CA GLY A 127 38.71 2.91 -20.98
C GLY A 127 39.08 1.72 -20.10
N ARG A 128 39.85 1.89 -19.02
CA ARG A 128 40.24 0.78 -18.15
C ARG A 128 39.77 1.02 -16.72
N TRP A 129 39.20 -0.01 -16.12
CA TRP A 129 38.80 -0.01 -14.71
C TRP A 129 40.06 0.20 -13.88
N GLY A 130 40.14 1.34 -13.20
CA GLY A 130 41.26 1.66 -12.33
C GLY A 130 41.19 0.88 -11.02
N GLY A 131 42.28 0.87 -10.24
CA GLY A 131 42.29 0.25 -8.91
C GLY A 131 41.20 0.79 -7.97
N LEU A 132 40.81 2.06 -8.13
CA LEU A 132 39.71 2.68 -7.38
C LEU A 132 38.32 2.14 -7.77
N ASP A 133 38.09 1.79 -9.03
CA ASP A 133 36.83 1.16 -9.46
C ASP A 133 36.70 -0.23 -8.83
N TRP A 134 37.80 -0.98 -8.81
CA TRP A 134 37.87 -2.29 -8.14
C TRP A 134 37.70 -2.18 -6.63
N LEU A 135 38.30 -1.17 -5.99
CA LEU A 135 38.11 -0.92 -4.56
C LEU A 135 36.64 -0.59 -4.27
N TRP A 136 36.01 0.27 -5.06
CA TRP A 136 34.59 0.61 -4.92
C TRP A 136 33.69 -0.62 -5.07
N LEU A 137 33.92 -1.42 -6.10
CA LEU A 137 33.18 -2.67 -6.31
C LEU A 137 33.40 -3.65 -5.15
N SER A 138 34.61 -3.73 -4.63
CA SER A 138 34.92 -4.58 -3.48
C SER A 138 34.20 -4.10 -2.23
N ILE A 139 34.16 -2.79 -1.97
CA ILE A 139 33.41 -2.21 -0.84
C ILE A 139 31.91 -2.50 -0.99
N VAL A 140 31.34 -2.27 -2.18
CA VAL A 140 29.92 -2.52 -2.45
C VAL A 140 29.60 -4.01 -2.33
N ALA A 141 30.45 -4.89 -2.86
CA ALA A 141 30.30 -6.33 -2.77
C ALA A 141 30.40 -6.82 -1.33
N VAL A 142 31.39 -6.34 -0.57
CA VAL A 142 31.55 -6.68 0.85
C VAL A 142 30.37 -6.18 1.67
N ALA A 143 29.91 -4.94 1.45
CA ALA A 143 28.72 -4.41 2.11
C ALA A 143 27.47 -5.25 1.77
N ALA A 144 27.27 -5.61 0.51
CA ALA A 144 26.17 -6.48 0.09
C ALA A 144 26.26 -7.86 0.75
N VAL A 145 27.44 -8.48 0.79
CA VAL A 145 27.65 -9.79 1.44
C VAL A 145 27.41 -9.71 2.95
N LEU A 146 27.93 -8.68 3.63
CA LEU A 146 27.71 -8.48 5.07
C LEU A 146 26.22 -8.33 5.38
N LEU A 147 25.49 -7.57 4.56
CA LEU A 147 24.04 -7.37 4.68
C LEU A 147 23.21 -8.61 4.32
N ILE A 148 23.82 -9.59 3.65
CA ILE A 148 23.30 -10.94 3.43
C ILE A 148 23.66 -11.87 4.61
N LEU A 149 24.54 -11.55 5.54
CA LEU A 149 24.75 -12.41 6.71
C LEU A 149 23.70 -12.12 7.79
N PRO A 150 23.38 -13.07 8.70
CA PRO A 150 22.40 -12.85 9.78
C PRO A 150 22.70 -11.61 10.63
N ALA A 151 23.98 -11.33 10.89
CA ALA A 151 24.42 -10.13 11.60
C ALA A 151 24.08 -8.84 10.83
N GLY A 152 24.25 -8.83 9.50
CA GLY A 152 23.88 -7.68 8.69
C GLY A 152 22.38 -7.53 8.48
N ALA A 153 21.60 -8.62 8.56
CA ALA A 153 20.14 -8.54 8.59
C ALA A 153 19.64 -7.80 9.85
N ALA A 154 20.22 -8.07 11.02
CA ALA A 154 19.87 -7.36 12.26
C ALA A 154 20.26 -5.87 12.24
N VAL A 155 21.32 -5.50 11.52
CA VAL A 155 21.69 -4.10 11.28
C VAL A 155 20.71 -3.45 10.32
N ASP A 156 20.34 -4.15 9.25
CA ASP A 156 19.44 -3.64 8.23
C ASP A 156 18.01 -3.43 8.70
N ASP A 157 17.49 -4.31 9.56
CA ASP A 157 16.17 -4.13 10.18
C ASP A 157 16.10 -2.82 10.99
N ARG A 158 17.26 -2.22 11.30
CA ARG A 158 17.40 -0.93 11.97
C ARG A 158 17.75 0.22 11.03
N LEU A 159 18.11 -0.08 9.77
CA LEU A 159 18.37 0.95 8.77
C LEU A 159 17.05 1.47 8.20
N PRO A 160 16.89 2.80 8.07
CA PRO A 160 15.71 3.36 7.44
C PRO A 160 15.70 3.03 5.95
N ALA A 161 14.51 3.08 5.37
CA ALA A 161 14.33 3.04 3.93
C ALA A 161 15.18 4.13 3.25
N LEU A 162 16.13 3.76 2.39
CA LEU A 162 16.96 4.76 1.67
C LEU A 162 16.11 5.69 0.79
N LEU A 163 14.92 5.26 0.37
CA LEU A 163 13.99 6.10 -0.38
C LEU A 163 13.17 7.07 0.49
N MET A 164 13.37 7.07 1.81
CA MET A 164 12.60 7.93 2.73
C MET A 164 12.74 9.43 2.44
N PRO A 165 13.91 9.97 2.01
CA PRO A 165 14.01 11.37 1.58
C PRO A 165 13.37 11.66 0.21
N ALA A 166 13.06 10.63 -0.58
CA ALA A 166 12.65 10.78 -1.97
C ALA A 166 11.34 11.58 -2.16
N PRO A 167 10.28 11.46 -1.34
CA PRO A 167 9.08 12.29 -1.48
C PRO A 167 9.37 13.78 -1.34
N LEU A 168 10.22 14.17 -0.38
CA LEU A 168 10.62 15.57 -0.18
C LEU A 168 11.52 16.06 -1.32
N ALA A 169 12.51 15.26 -1.72
CA ALA A 169 13.38 15.58 -2.85
C ALA A 169 12.56 15.75 -4.16
N ALA A 170 11.57 14.89 -4.38
CA ALA A 170 10.65 14.97 -5.50
C ALA A 170 9.81 16.26 -5.45
N ALA A 171 9.26 16.61 -4.29
CA ALA A 171 8.48 17.84 -4.12
C ALA A 171 9.33 19.09 -4.41
N ILE A 172 10.54 19.17 -3.84
CA ILE A 172 11.48 20.27 -4.06
C ILE A 172 11.85 20.36 -5.54
N ALA A 173 12.16 19.24 -6.19
CA ALA A 173 12.51 19.21 -7.61
C ALA A 173 11.34 19.63 -8.51
N ALA A 174 10.12 19.18 -8.21
CA ALA A 174 8.92 19.58 -8.94
C ALA A 174 8.69 21.10 -8.83
N VAL A 175 8.78 21.67 -7.63
CA VAL A 175 8.64 23.12 -7.41
C VAL A 175 9.77 23.90 -8.09
N ALA A 176 11.01 23.40 -8.07
CA ALA A 176 12.13 24.03 -8.74
C ALA A 176 11.93 24.12 -10.27
N LEU A 177 11.34 23.09 -10.89
CA LEU A 177 11.02 23.10 -12.33
C LEU A 177 9.97 24.16 -12.69
N LEU A 178 9.05 24.47 -11.78
CA LEU A 178 8.03 25.50 -12.01
C LEU A 178 8.59 26.93 -12.06
N ARG A 179 9.86 27.16 -11.68
CA ARG A 179 10.49 28.49 -11.76
C ARG A 179 10.69 28.99 -13.19
N ARG A 180 10.63 28.10 -14.19
CA ARG A 180 10.74 28.44 -15.62
C ARG A 180 9.58 27.82 -16.41
N PRO A 181 9.26 28.32 -17.61
CA PRO A 181 8.34 27.63 -18.51
C PRO A 181 8.84 26.20 -18.78
N LEU A 182 7.95 25.23 -18.71
CA LEU A 182 8.26 23.83 -18.91
C LEU A 182 8.37 23.55 -20.41
N ASN A 183 9.57 23.16 -20.85
CA ASN A 183 9.76 22.47 -22.14
C ASN A 183 9.34 21.00 -22.01
N GLU A 184 9.44 20.20 -23.07
CA GLU A 184 8.99 18.81 -23.07
C GLU A 184 9.66 17.96 -21.97
N THR A 185 10.98 18.03 -21.83
CA THR A 185 11.72 17.33 -20.78
C THR A 185 11.35 17.83 -19.39
N GLY A 186 11.24 19.14 -19.20
CA GLY A 186 10.82 19.76 -17.94
C GLY A 186 9.41 19.34 -17.54
N ARG A 187 8.49 19.23 -18.50
CA ARG A 187 7.13 18.72 -18.31
C ARG A 187 7.14 17.27 -17.86
N ALA A 188 7.88 16.40 -18.55
CA ALA A 188 7.98 14.98 -18.18
C ALA A 188 8.56 14.80 -16.76
N ARG A 189 9.65 15.52 -16.44
CA ARG A 189 10.25 15.51 -15.10
C ARG A 189 9.29 16.06 -14.04
N PHE A 190 8.58 17.17 -14.33
CA PHE A 190 7.60 17.75 -13.40
C PHE A 190 6.47 16.77 -13.10
N LEU A 191 5.90 16.11 -14.12
CA LEU A 191 4.85 15.12 -13.93
C LEU A 191 5.34 13.94 -13.09
N LEU A 192 6.53 13.43 -13.36
CA LEU A 192 7.13 12.34 -12.59
C LEU A 192 7.36 12.74 -11.13
N PHE A 193 8.06 13.86 -10.89
CA PHE A 193 8.42 14.32 -9.55
C PHE A 193 7.20 14.76 -8.75
N GLY A 194 6.28 15.49 -9.37
CA GLY A 194 5.04 15.91 -8.75
C GLY A 194 4.16 14.72 -8.39
N PHE A 195 4.08 13.71 -9.26
CA PHE A 195 3.31 12.49 -8.99
C PHE A 195 3.95 11.68 -7.86
N ALA A 196 5.28 11.51 -7.89
CA ALA A 196 6.02 10.83 -6.83
C ALA A 196 5.88 11.55 -5.48
N ALA A 197 5.91 12.88 -5.46
CA ALA A 197 5.68 13.67 -4.26
C ALA A 197 4.24 13.53 -3.73
N ALA A 198 3.24 13.64 -4.62
CA ALA A 198 1.83 13.51 -4.26
C ALA A 198 1.53 12.11 -3.70
N MET A 199 2.00 11.05 -4.36
CA MET A 199 1.83 9.68 -3.89
C MET A 199 2.65 9.38 -2.63
N GLY A 200 3.90 9.86 -2.59
CA GLY A 200 4.81 9.70 -1.46
C GLY A 200 4.37 10.46 -0.20
N SER A 201 3.53 11.49 -0.33
CA SER A 201 3.01 12.25 0.82
C SER A 201 2.25 11.38 1.83
N ARG A 202 1.65 10.28 1.38
CA ARG A 202 0.92 9.32 2.23
C ARG A 202 1.84 8.52 3.16
N VAL A 203 3.11 8.42 2.78
CA VAL A 203 4.15 7.64 3.46
C VAL A 203 5.38 8.53 3.75
N LEU A 204 5.18 9.84 3.88
CA LEU A 204 6.24 10.85 3.90
C LEU A 204 7.35 10.54 4.91
N LEU A 205 6.94 10.14 6.11
CA LEU A 205 7.80 9.80 7.23
C LEU A 205 7.66 8.32 7.64
N GLY A 206 6.90 7.53 6.86
CA GLY A 206 6.52 6.15 7.18
C GLY A 206 6.72 5.19 6.01
N LEU A 207 7.59 5.54 5.06
CA LEU A 207 7.88 4.70 3.91
C LEU A 207 8.52 3.39 4.35
N THR A 208 7.75 2.31 4.28
CA THR A 208 8.24 0.93 4.46
C THR A 208 8.26 0.19 3.12
N TYR A 209 9.29 -0.62 2.89
CA TYR A 209 9.38 -1.55 1.77
C TYR A 209 9.96 -2.90 2.23
N GLY A 210 9.87 -3.94 1.39
CA GLY A 210 10.26 -5.31 1.72
C GLY A 210 9.11 -6.14 2.30
N ALA A 211 9.37 -6.95 3.33
CA ALA A 211 8.37 -7.85 3.94
C ALA A 211 7.20 -7.11 4.59
N PHE A 212 7.40 -5.86 5.00
CA PHE A 212 6.40 -5.00 5.64
C PHE A 212 5.88 -3.90 4.70
N THR A 213 6.01 -4.08 3.38
CA THR A 213 5.49 -3.11 2.40
C THR A 213 3.99 -2.95 2.59
N THR A 214 3.55 -1.75 2.96
CA THR A 214 2.12 -1.48 3.08
C THR A 214 1.49 -1.27 1.69
N PRO A 215 0.17 -1.50 1.54
CA PRO A 215 -0.55 -1.12 0.31
C PRO A 215 -0.44 0.37 -0.04
N TYR A 216 -0.06 1.22 0.91
CA TYR A 216 0.17 2.64 0.67
C TYR A 216 1.55 2.89 0.04
N SER A 217 2.58 2.17 0.49
CA SER A 217 3.93 2.24 -0.09
C SER A 217 3.97 1.68 -1.52
N ILE A 218 3.28 0.58 -1.81
CA ILE A 218 3.40 -0.12 -3.10
C ILE A 218 3.02 0.76 -4.30
N LEU A 219 2.06 1.67 -4.12
CA LEU A 219 1.65 2.61 -5.15
C LEU A 219 2.64 3.76 -5.35
N ALA A 220 3.34 4.18 -4.29
CA ALA A 220 4.32 5.27 -4.35
C ALA A 220 5.69 4.78 -4.86
N LEU A 221 6.09 3.55 -4.53
CA LEU A 221 7.44 3.02 -4.76
C LEU A 221 7.92 3.14 -6.22
N PRO A 222 7.16 2.74 -7.25
CA PRO A 222 7.62 2.87 -8.64
C PRO A 222 7.92 4.32 -9.04
N ALA A 223 7.09 5.26 -8.59
CA ALA A 223 7.27 6.68 -8.86
C ALA A 223 8.45 7.28 -8.09
N LEU A 224 8.66 6.87 -6.83
CA LEU A 224 9.79 7.28 -6.01
C LEU A 224 11.12 6.74 -6.55
N ILE A 225 11.18 5.46 -6.93
CA ILE A 225 12.36 4.84 -7.56
C ILE A 225 12.70 5.54 -8.87
N SER A 226 11.71 5.74 -9.73
CA SER A 226 11.89 6.44 -11.02
C SER A 226 12.36 7.88 -10.82
N THR A 227 11.80 8.58 -9.82
CA THR A 227 12.21 9.93 -9.46
C THR A 227 13.65 9.96 -8.95
N ALA A 228 14.02 9.07 -8.03
CA ALA A 228 15.38 8.95 -7.52
C ALA A 228 16.36 8.66 -8.66
N ALA A 229 16.02 7.75 -9.57
CA ALA A 229 16.85 7.44 -10.74
C ALA A 229 17.06 8.67 -11.64
N VAL A 230 16.01 9.42 -11.98
CA VAL A 230 16.14 10.64 -12.80
C VAL A 230 16.89 11.75 -12.06
N LEU A 231 16.61 11.96 -10.76
CA LEU A 231 17.32 12.96 -9.97
C LEU A 231 18.83 12.65 -9.90
N VAL A 232 19.21 11.40 -9.71
CA VAL A 232 20.62 11.02 -9.57
C VAL A 232 21.32 10.89 -10.92
N LEU A 233 20.78 10.07 -11.84
CA LEU A 233 21.48 9.70 -13.08
C LEU A 233 21.38 10.75 -14.17
N ASP A 234 20.37 11.61 -14.13
CA ASP A 234 20.15 12.63 -15.15
C ASP A 234 20.44 14.04 -14.58
N VAL A 235 19.73 14.46 -13.53
CA VAL A 235 19.86 15.82 -12.98
C VAL A 235 21.18 16.06 -12.25
N LEU A 236 21.53 15.21 -11.28
CA LEU A 236 22.75 15.36 -10.49
C LEU A 236 23.98 15.00 -11.30
N ALA A 237 23.96 13.86 -12.02
CA ALA A 237 25.08 13.41 -12.82
C ALA A 237 25.56 14.49 -13.82
N ALA A 238 24.64 15.21 -14.47
CA ALA A 238 24.98 16.28 -15.41
C ALA A 238 25.74 17.46 -14.76
N ARG A 239 25.71 17.59 -13.43
CA ARG A 239 26.46 18.60 -12.67
C ARG A 239 27.80 18.10 -12.13
N ILE A 240 28.09 16.81 -12.27
CA ILE A 240 29.36 16.21 -11.88
C ILE A 240 30.35 16.36 -13.04
N PRO A 241 31.63 16.76 -12.81
CA PRO A 241 32.61 16.95 -13.88
C PRO A 241 32.79 15.75 -14.81
N ARG A 242 32.57 14.53 -14.31
CA ARG A 242 32.64 13.27 -15.05
C ARG A 242 31.34 12.47 -14.89
N PRO A 243 30.29 12.76 -15.68
CA PRO A 243 28.97 12.16 -15.51
C PRO A 243 28.96 10.65 -15.79
N ALA A 244 29.74 10.17 -16.77
CA ALA A 244 29.70 8.76 -17.17
C ALA A 244 30.26 7.81 -16.07
N PRO A 245 31.45 8.06 -15.48
CA PRO A 245 31.92 7.30 -14.32
C PRO A 245 30.95 7.37 -13.13
N PHE A 246 30.40 8.53 -12.83
CA PHE A 246 29.43 8.70 -11.74
C PHE A 246 28.17 7.84 -11.94
N ARG A 247 27.58 7.89 -13.15
CA ARG A 247 26.42 7.06 -13.52
C ARG A 247 26.71 5.58 -13.37
N ARG A 248 27.90 5.12 -13.77
CA ARG A 248 28.33 3.72 -13.62
C ARG A 248 28.44 3.34 -12.13
N ALA A 249 29.12 4.16 -11.33
CA ALA A 249 29.28 3.91 -9.90
C ALA A 249 27.93 3.81 -9.17
N ILE A 250 26.99 4.72 -9.47
CA ILE A 250 25.63 4.65 -8.91
C ILE A 250 24.85 3.46 -9.43
N ALA A 251 24.92 3.15 -10.73
CA ALA A 251 24.24 1.99 -11.29
C ALA A 251 24.70 0.68 -10.63
N VAL A 252 25.99 0.56 -10.33
CA VAL A 252 26.55 -0.57 -9.57
C VAL A 252 25.95 -0.63 -8.16
N VAL A 253 25.86 0.50 -7.45
CA VAL A 253 25.23 0.54 -6.12
C VAL A 253 23.77 0.14 -6.19
N PHE A 254 23.00 0.70 -7.11
CA PHE A 254 21.59 0.36 -7.29
C PHE A 254 21.39 -1.12 -7.64
N LEU A 255 22.25 -1.68 -8.50
CA LEU A 255 22.22 -3.10 -8.81
C LEU A 255 22.52 -3.95 -7.56
N ALA A 256 23.53 -3.58 -6.77
CA ALA A 256 23.87 -4.28 -5.55
C ALA A 256 22.73 -4.22 -4.51
N LEU A 257 22.11 -3.06 -4.32
CA LEU A 257 20.95 -2.89 -3.45
C LEU A 257 19.73 -3.68 -3.95
N ALA A 258 19.51 -3.74 -5.26
CA ALA A 258 18.43 -4.53 -5.86
C ALA A 258 18.65 -6.03 -5.66
N VAL A 259 19.88 -6.53 -5.91
CA VAL A 259 20.25 -7.93 -5.67
C VAL A 259 20.09 -8.28 -4.19
N LEU A 260 20.56 -7.42 -3.29
CA LEU A 260 20.37 -7.57 -1.84
C LEU A 260 18.88 -7.64 -1.47
N GLY A 261 18.06 -6.73 -2.01
CA GLY A 261 16.62 -6.71 -1.81
C GLY A 261 15.94 -8.01 -2.27
N VAL A 262 16.30 -8.52 -3.44
CA VAL A 262 15.80 -9.82 -3.96
C VAL A 262 16.26 -10.98 -3.09
N ALA A 263 17.54 -11.01 -2.68
CA ALA A 263 18.08 -12.05 -1.81
C ALA A 263 17.37 -12.07 -0.45
N ARG A 264 17.02 -10.89 0.09
CA ARG A 264 16.21 -10.78 1.31
C ARG A 264 14.79 -11.23 1.12
N LEU A 265 14.15 -10.82 0.04
CA LEU A 265 12.80 -11.28 -0.29
C LEU A 265 12.76 -12.82 -0.35
N ALA A 266 13.78 -13.43 -0.96
CA ALA A 266 13.90 -14.89 -1.01
C ALA A 266 14.05 -15.56 0.38
N ARG A 267 14.54 -14.85 1.39
CA ARG A 267 14.70 -15.35 2.77
C ARG A 267 13.50 -15.07 3.67
N PHE A 268 12.92 -13.88 3.57
CA PHE A 268 11.71 -13.50 4.32
C PHE A 268 10.48 -14.27 3.85
N PHE A 269 10.52 -14.79 2.62
CA PHE A 269 9.55 -15.77 2.13
C PHE A 269 10.21 -17.14 2.02
N PRO A 270 10.57 -17.82 3.13
CA PRO A 270 11.03 -19.19 3.03
C PRO A 270 9.94 -20.00 2.35
N LYS A 271 10.26 -20.55 1.17
CA LYS A 271 9.35 -21.46 0.45
C LYS A 271 8.88 -22.63 1.33
N SER A 272 9.58 -22.92 2.42
CA SER A 272 9.33 -24.03 3.34
C SER A 272 8.30 -23.74 4.45
N SER A 273 7.96 -22.49 4.75
CA SER A 273 6.99 -22.18 5.82
C SER A 273 5.61 -21.79 5.29
N ALA A 274 5.48 -21.54 3.99
CA ALA A 274 4.20 -21.21 3.39
C ALA A 274 3.56 -22.47 2.79
N GLU A 275 2.46 -22.92 3.36
CA GLU A 275 1.66 -24.02 2.82
C GLU A 275 0.82 -23.53 1.65
N ARG A 276 0.73 -24.37 0.62
CA ARG A 276 -0.10 -24.10 -0.55
C ARG A 276 -1.52 -24.56 -0.28
N VAL A 277 -2.46 -23.63 -0.29
CA VAL A 277 -3.90 -23.93 -0.18
C VAL A 277 -4.53 -23.81 -1.56
N ALA A 278 -5.05 -24.91 -2.09
CA ALA A 278 -5.78 -24.92 -3.36
C ALA A 278 -7.21 -24.39 -3.16
N THR A 279 -7.66 -23.54 -4.07
CA THR A 279 -8.99 -22.92 -4.05
C THR A 279 -9.62 -23.01 -5.45
N PRO A 280 -10.95 -22.85 -5.59
CA PRO A 280 -11.57 -22.76 -6.91
C PRO A 280 -11.04 -21.60 -7.78
N ALA A 281 -10.56 -20.52 -7.15
CA ALA A 281 -10.04 -19.33 -7.84
C ALA A 281 -8.51 -19.34 -8.04
N GLY A 282 -7.84 -20.47 -7.80
CA GLY A 282 -6.38 -20.60 -7.92
C GLY A 282 -5.74 -21.18 -6.67
N ALA A 283 -4.56 -20.70 -6.28
CA ALA A 283 -3.88 -21.19 -5.08
C ALA A 283 -3.32 -20.03 -4.25
N LEU A 284 -3.43 -20.18 -2.93
CA LEU A 284 -2.81 -19.29 -1.95
C LEU A 284 -1.54 -19.92 -1.38
N ARG A 285 -0.67 -19.06 -0.85
CA ARG A 285 0.44 -19.45 0.02
C ARG A 285 0.24 -18.77 1.36
N LEU A 286 -0.01 -19.57 2.39
CA LEU A 286 -0.35 -19.10 3.73
C LEU A 286 0.64 -19.67 4.75
N ALA A 287 0.84 -18.97 5.87
CA ALA A 287 1.51 -19.56 7.02
C ALA A 287 0.75 -20.82 7.50
N PRO A 288 1.40 -21.81 8.14
CA PRO A 288 0.81 -23.13 8.39
C PRO A 288 -0.47 -23.07 9.24
N ASP A 289 -0.47 -22.21 10.26
CA ASP A 289 -1.63 -21.95 11.13
C ASP A 289 -2.84 -21.42 10.33
N ARG A 290 -2.59 -20.48 9.41
CA ARG A 290 -3.61 -19.92 8.53
C ARG A 290 -4.04 -20.90 7.45
N ALA A 291 -3.11 -21.67 6.91
CA ALA A 291 -3.38 -22.67 5.89
C ALA A 291 -4.35 -23.73 6.42
N PHE A 292 -4.08 -24.26 7.61
CA PHE A 292 -4.95 -25.21 8.30
C PHE A 292 -6.35 -24.63 8.57
N ALA A 293 -6.42 -23.41 9.10
CA ALA A 293 -7.71 -22.78 9.40
C ALA A 293 -8.53 -22.49 8.13
N VAL A 294 -7.88 -21.98 7.07
CA VAL A 294 -8.54 -21.63 5.81
C VAL A 294 -8.96 -22.87 5.03
N SER A 295 -8.10 -23.89 4.91
CA SER A 295 -8.46 -25.15 4.24
C SER A 295 -9.62 -25.85 4.94
N GLY A 296 -9.55 -25.99 6.27
CA GLY A 296 -10.61 -26.59 7.06
C GLY A 296 -11.95 -25.87 6.91
N ALA A 297 -11.95 -24.52 6.94
CA ALA A 297 -13.16 -23.73 6.72
C ALA A 297 -13.75 -23.93 5.32
N MET A 298 -12.91 -23.96 4.27
CA MET A 298 -13.38 -24.22 2.91
C MET A 298 -13.93 -25.63 2.75
N ASP A 299 -13.24 -26.64 3.26
CA ASP A 299 -13.66 -28.05 3.19
C ASP A 299 -14.98 -28.28 3.93
N TYR A 300 -15.22 -27.52 5.01
CA TYR A 300 -16.48 -27.53 5.71
C TYR A 300 -17.62 -26.89 4.91
N LEU A 301 -17.41 -25.69 4.39
CA LEU A 301 -18.44 -24.88 3.75
C LEU A 301 -18.82 -25.39 2.37
N ARG A 302 -17.84 -25.80 1.56
CA ARG A 302 -18.03 -26.18 0.16
C ARG A 302 -19.13 -27.22 -0.09
N PRO A 303 -19.22 -28.34 0.67
CA PRO A 303 -20.31 -29.30 0.49
C PRO A 303 -21.64 -28.86 1.14
N ARG A 304 -21.63 -27.81 1.97
CA ARG A 304 -22.80 -27.37 2.75
C ARG A 304 -23.51 -26.17 2.16
N LEU A 305 -22.78 -25.30 1.47
CA LEU A 305 -23.32 -24.15 0.75
C LEU A 305 -24.12 -24.62 -0.48
N ARG A 306 -25.35 -24.15 -0.59
CA ARG A 306 -26.23 -24.34 -1.73
C ARG A 306 -26.38 -23.03 -2.51
N PRO A 307 -26.73 -23.08 -3.81
CA PRO A 307 -27.10 -21.88 -4.55
C PRO A 307 -28.18 -21.08 -3.81
N GLY A 308 -27.93 -19.79 -3.57
CA GLY A 308 -28.84 -18.91 -2.82
C GLY A 308 -28.56 -18.82 -1.31
N ASP A 309 -27.73 -19.70 -0.75
CA ASP A 309 -27.30 -19.55 0.64
C ASP A 309 -26.45 -18.28 0.80
N GLY A 310 -26.76 -17.47 1.81
CA GLY A 310 -25.95 -16.32 2.19
C GLY A 310 -24.81 -16.70 3.12
N LEU A 311 -23.62 -16.14 2.86
CA LEU A 311 -22.44 -16.22 3.73
C LEU A 311 -22.06 -14.79 4.13
N ALA A 312 -21.92 -14.52 5.42
CA ALA A 312 -21.35 -13.25 5.91
C ALA A 312 -20.06 -13.53 6.69
N GLY A 313 -19.10 -12.61 6.71
CA GLY A 313 -17.86 -12.75 7.47
C GLY A 313 -17.49 -11.50 8.25
N PHE A 314 -16.98 -11.71 9.47
CA PHE A 314 -16.57 -10.66 10.40
C PHE A 314 -15.17 -10.95 10.99
N PRO A 315 -14.32 -9.92 11.20
CA PRO A 315 -14.49 -8.57 10.70
C PRO A 315 -14.32 -8.47 9.17
N GLU A 316 -13.89 -9.54 8.48
CA GLU A 316 -13.77 -9.58 7.03
C GLU A 316 -14.14 -10.98 6.49
N GLY A 317 -14.88 -11.03 5.38
CA GLY A 317 -15.30 -12.28 4.73
C GLY A 317 -15.00 -12.37 3.22
N GLY A 318 -14.54 -11.29 2.60
CA GLY A 318 -14.46 -11.15 1.14
C GLY A 318 -13.71 -12.28 0.42
N PHE A 319 -12.64 -12.79 1.03
CA PHE A 319 -11.91 -13.95 0.50
C PHE A 319 -12.82 -15.18 0.30
N PHE A 320 -13.63 -15.52 1.31
CA PHE A 320 -14.52 -16.69 1.25
C PHE A 320 -15.66 -16.50 0.25
N HIS A 321 -16.19 -15.28 0.13
CA HIS A 321 -17.19 -14.94 -0.89
C HIS A 321 -16.63 -15.21 -2.30
N PHE A 322 -15.41 -14.73 -2.57
CA PHE A 322 -14.75 -14.89 -3.86
C PHE A 322 -14.46 -16.35 -4.21
N VAL A 323 -13.83 -17.12 -3.30
CA VAL A 323 -13.40 -18.49 -3.61
C VAL A 323 -14.50 -19.53 -3.55
N LEU A 324 -15.56 -19.31 -2.75
CA LEU A 324 -16.70 -20.22 -2.65
C LEU A 324 -17.84 -19.83 -3.60
N GLY A 325 -17.77 -18.66 -4.25
CA GLY A 325 -18.87 -18.12 -5.05
C GLY A 325 -20.14 -17.84 -4.23
N ALA A 326 -20.00 -17.69 -2.91
CA ALA A 326 -21.10 -17.45 -2.00
C ALA A 326 -21.37 -15.95 -1.89
N PRO A 327 -22.60 -15.47 -2.15
CA PRO A 327 -22.90 -14.05 -2.05
C PRO A 327 -22.84 -13.60 -0.58
N ASN A 328 -22.28 -12.41 -0.36
CA ASN A 328 -22.49 -11.67 0.89
C ASN A 328 -23.88 -11.02 0.84
N PRO A 329 -24.85 -11.46 1.65
CA PRO A 329 -26.19 -10.89 1.58
C PRO A 329 -26.30 -9.61 2.43
N LEU A 330 -25.22 -9.21 3.13
CA LEU A 330 -25.09 -7.95 3.83
C LEU A 330 -24.39 -6.93 2.94
N ARG A 331 -24.61 -5.64 3.24
CA ARG A 331 -23.96 -4.55 2.50
C ARG A 331 -22.48 -4.39 2.87
N GLN A 332 -22.13 -4.69 4.12
CA GLN A 332 -20.78 -4.56 4.64
C GLN A 332 -19.98 -5.83 4.36
N ASP A 333 -18.89 -5.71 3.61
CA ASP A 333 -17.94 -6.81 3.36
C ASP A 333 -16.81 -6.86 4.40
N ALA A 334 -16.60 -5.75 5.10
CA ALA A 334 -15.68 -5.65 6.23
C ALA A 334 -16.19 -4.67 7.30
N VAL A 335 -15.97 -5.02 8.57
CA VAL A 335 -16.30 -4.23 9.76
C VAL A 335 -15.00 -4.02 10.54
N TYR A 336 -14.40 -2.84 10.37
CA TYR A 336 -13.22 -2.42 11.12
C TYR A 336 -13.56 -1.34 12.14
N PRO A 337 -12.71 -1.07 13.14
CA PRO A 337 -12.94 0.02 14.09
C PRO A 337 -13.18 1.35 13.37
N GLY A 338 -14.17 2.10 13.84
CA GLY A 338 -14.61 3.37 13.23
C GLY A 338 -15.47 3.23 11.95
N HIS A 339 -15.66 2.03 11.38
CA HIS A 339 -16.51 1.85 10.18
C HIS A 339 -18.00 2.11 10.44
N LEU A 340 -18.46 1.73 11.64
CA LEU A 340 -19.87 1.80 11.99
C LEU A 340 -20.04 2.83 13.09
N ASP A 341 -20.82 3.88 12.81
CA ASP A 341 -21.46 4.64 13.88
C ASP A 341 -22.61 3.83 14.51
N ARG A 342 -23.19 4.32 15.59
CA ARG A 342 -24.29 3.61 16.29
C ARG A 342 -25.49 3.31 15.39
N ALA A 343 -25.79 4.20 14.43
CA ALA A 343 -26.91 4.01 13.52
C ALA A 343 -26.59 2.96 12.45
N ALA A 344 -25.36 2.94 11.95
CA ALA A 344 -24.84 1.94 11.02
C ALA A 344 -24.77 0.55 11.67
N GLU A 345 -24.31 0.48 12.92
CA GLU A 345 -24.33 -0.75 13.72
C GLU A 345 -25.76 -1.27 13.89
N SER A 346 -26.71 -0.40 14.28
CA SER A 346 -28.12 -0.78 14.41
C SER A 346 -28.72 -1.28 13.07
N ARG A 347 -28.37 -0.63 11.94
CA ARG A 347 -28.79 -1.07 10.60
C ARG A 347 -28.21 -2.43 10.24
N LEU A 348 -26.95 -2.68 10.58
CA LEU A 348 -26.28 -3.96 10.33
C LEU A 348 -26.91 -5.08 11.17
N ILE A 349 -27.17 -4.83 12.45
CA ILE A 349 -27.89 -5.79 13.33
C ILE A 349 -29.24 -6.15 12.71
N HIS A 350 -30.05 -5.15 12.35
CA HIS A 350 -31.34 -5.39 11.73
C HIS A 350 -31.23 -6.13 10.39
N ALA A 351 -30.19 -5.84 9.60
CA ALA A 351 -29.93 -6.56 8.36
C ALA A 351 -29.58 -8.04 8.60
N ILE A 352 -28.75 -8.34 9.60
CA ILE A 352 -28.43 -9.72 10.00
C ILE A 352 -29.70 -10.46 10.42
N GLU A 353 -30.54 -9.85 11.25
CA GLU A 353 -31.78 -10.48 11.73
C GLU A 353 -32.79 -10.72 10.60
N ARG A 354 -32.95 -9.73 9.72
CA ARG A 354 -33.93 -9.78 8.62
C ARG A 354 -33.50 -10.71 7.49
N VAL A 355 -32.26 -10.55 7.00
CA VAL A 355 -31.72 -11.34 5.88
C VAL A 355 -31.36 -12.73 6.37
N GLY A 356 -30.73 -12.83 7.54
CA GLY A 356 -30.32 -14.06 8.19
C GLY A 356 -29.53 -14.98 7.29
N PRO A 357 -28.27 -14.60 6.91
CA PRO A 357 -27.36 -15.47 6.18
C PRO A 357 -27.34 -16.86 6.80
N ARG A 358 -27.21 -17.91 5.99
CA ARG A 358 -27.19 -19.27 6.51
C ARG A 358 -25.95 -19.49 7.38
N PHE A 359 -24.82 -18.94 6.94
CA PHE A 359 -23.54 -19.04 7.63
C PHE A 359 -22.96 -17.65 7.96
N VAL A 360 -22.37 -17.54 9.14
CA VAL A 360 -21.56 -16.40 9.56
C VAL A 360 -20.16 -16.89 9.91
N LEU A 361 -19.13 -16.22 9.39
CA LEU A 361 -17.73 -16.49 9.68
C LEU A 361 -17.22 -15.46 10.69
N LEU A 362 -16.55 -15.95 11.73
CA LEU A 362 -15.68 -15.14 12.57
C LEU A 362 -14.23 -15.48 12.21
N VAL A 363 -13.55 -14.56 11.53
CA VAL A 363 -12.14 -14.67 11.16
C VAL A 363 -11.32 -13.92 12.19
N ASN A 364 -10.47 -14.62 12.95
CA ASN A 364 -9.62 -13.98 13.96
C ASN A 364 -8.46 -13.22 13.34
N GLN A 365 -8.74 -12.02 12.84
CA GLN A 365 -7.76 -11.13 12.25
C GLN A 365 -7.68 -9.83 13.04
N VAL A 366 -6.49 -9.54 13.57
CA VAL A 366 -6.22 -8.24 14.22
C VAL A 366 -6.09 -7.17 13.14
N PRO A 367 -6.90 -6.10 13.15
CA PRO A 367 -6.72 -4.99 12.23
C PRO A 367 -5.56 -4.11 12.71
N PRO A 368 -4.37 -4.16 12.08
CA PRO A 368 -3.22 -3.41 12.58
C PRO A 368 -3.46 -1.91 12.47
N GLY A 369 -3.17 -1.18 13.54
CA GLY A 369 -3.15 0.29 13.55
C GLY A 369 -4.48 0.99 13.77
N PHE A 370 -5.60 0.27 13.92
CA PHE A 370 -6.89 0.89 14.19
C PHE A 370 -7.12 1.28 15.65
N GLY A 371 -6.30 0.79 16.58
CA GLY A 371 -6.49 0.99 18.03
C GLY A 371 -7.20 -0.22 18.64
N PRO A 372 -8.54 -0.25 18.72
CA PRO A 372 -9.32 -1.41 19.15
C PRO A 372 -8.91 -2.67 18.40
N ARG A 373 -8.76 -3.80 19.11
CA ARG A 373 -8.24 -5.05 18.53
C ARG A 373 -9.33 -6.10 18.41
N GLY A 374 -10.21 -6.18 19.39
CA GLY A 374 -11.23 -7.20 19.56
C GLY A 374 -12.56 -6.91 18.85
N PHE A 375 -12.88 -7.58 17.75
CA PHE A 375 -14.25 -7.58 17.20
C PHE A 375 -15.21 -8.31 18.14
N GLY A 376 -16.36 -7.70 18.41
CA GLY A 376 -17.34 -8.22 19.36
C GLY A 376 -17.03 -7.89 20.83
N LYS A 377 -15.87 -7.27 21.11
CA LYS A 377 -15.44 -6.86 22.45
C LYS A 377 -15.11 -5.37 22.52
N ASP A 378 -14.09 -4.95 21.77
CA ASP A 378 -13.63 -3.56 21.75
C ASP A 378 -14.43 -2.72 20.75
N TYR A 379 -14.97 -3.34 19.70
CA TYR A 379 -15.80 -2.68 18.69
C TYR A 379 -16.84 -3.64 18.10
N ALA A 380 -17.95 -3.08 17.60
CA ALA A 380 -19.07 -3.82 17.01
C ALA A 380 -19.63 -4.93 17.94
N ALA A 381 -19.64 -4.69 19.25
CA ALA A 381 -20.15 -5.63 20.25
C ALA A 381 -21.63 -5.98 20.01
N GLY A 382 -22.47 -4.99 19.67
CA GLY A 382 -23.88 -5.24 19.42
C GLY A 382 -24.14 -6.11 18.19
N VAL A 383 -23.28 -5.99 17.16
CA VAL A 383 -23.29 -6.89 15.99
C VAL A 383 -23.00 -8.33 16.42
N TRP A 384 -21.97 -8.52 17.25
CA TRP A 384 -21.59 -9.85 17.70
C TRP A 384 -22.66 -10.49 18.59
N ASP A 385 -23.23 -9.73 19.52
CA ASP A 385 -24.35 -10.21 20.36
C ASP A 385 -25.54 -10.67 19.48
N ALA A 386 -25.83 -9.97 18.38
CA ALA A 386 -26.88 -10.35 17.45
C ALA A 386 -26.57 -11.67 16.71
N VAL A 387 -25.30 -11.91 16.36
CA VAL A 387 -24.86 -13.20 15.81
C VAL A 387 -25.02 -14.30 16.84
N GLU A 388 -24.53 -14.12 18.07
CA GLU A 388 -24.60 -15.16 19.11
C GLU A 388 -26.03 -15.55 19.47
N ARG A 389 -26.97 -14.59 19.46
CA ARG A 389 -28.40 -14.87 19.71
C ARG A 389 -29.03 -15.75 18.63
N ASN A 390 -28.72 -15.50 17.36
CA ASN A 390 -29.42 -16.09 16.22
C ASN A 390 -28.70 -17.30 15.60
N TYR A 391 -27.46 -17.54 15.99
CA TYR A 391 -26.61 -18.56 15.40
C TYR A 391 -26.02 -19.49 16.47
N ARG A 392 -25.55 -20.65 16.04
CA ARG A 392 -24.80 -21.62 16.87
C ARG A 392 -23.47 -21.93 16.20
N VAL A 393 -22.44 -22.19 17.02
CA VAL A 393 -21.13 -22.64 16.50
C VAL A 393 -21.32 -23.99 15.81
N ALA A 394 -20.98 -24.05 14.53
CA ALA A 394 -21.14 -25.23 13.68
C ALA A 394 -19.79 -25.90 13.37
N ALA A 395 -18.71 -25.11 13.32
CA ALA A 395 -17.34 -25.60 13.22
C ALA A 395 -16.33 -24.53 13.67
N ALA A 396 -15.10 -24.96 13.99
CA ALA A 396 -14.00 -24.06 14.29
C ALA A 396 -12.67 -24.68 13.82
N PHE A 397 -11.78 -23.86 13.26
CA PHE A 397 -10.50 -24.28 12.70
C PHE A 397 -9.37 -23.33 13.15
N GLY A 398 -8.16 -23.86 13.31
CA GLY A 398 -7.03 -23.16 13.95
C GLY A 398 -6.91 -23.53 15.43
N ASP A 399 -6.52 -22.56 16.27
CA ASP A 399 -6.52 -22.69 17.74
C ASP A 399 -7.58 -21.77 18.39
N PRO A 400 -8.88 -22.06 18.18
CA PRO A 400 -9.95 -21.27 18.74
C PRO A 400 -10.11 -21.58 20.22
N ARG A 401 -9.70 -20.66 21.11
CA ARG A 401 -10.19 -20.71 22.51
C ARG A 401 -11.72 -20.60 22.50
N PRO A 402 -12.49 -21.35 23.30
CA PRO A 402 -13.95 -21.40 23.17
C PRO A 402 -14.63 -20.02 23.12
N ASP A 403 -14.18 -19.09 23.97
CA ASP A 403 -14.81 -17.78 24.16
C ASP A 403 -13.94 -16.61 23.68
N ALA A 404 -12.84 -16.86 22.95
CA ALA A 404 -11.99 -15.74 22.51
C ALA A 404 -12.70 -14.89 21.45
N PRO A 405 -12.78 -13.56 21.62
CA PRO A 405 -13.22 -12.67 20.56
C PRO A 405 -12.20 -12.68 19.41
N ALA A 406 -12.64 -12.34 18.18
CA ALA A 406 -11.67 -12.06 17.13
C ALA A 406 -10.86 -10.82 17.52
N GLY A 407 -9.55 -10.80 17.29
CA GLY A 407 -8.60 -9.79 17.76
C GLY A 407 -7.65 -10.27 18.86
N GLU A 408 -7.89 -11.44 19.45
CA GLU A 408 -7.09 -11.99 20.54
C GLU A 408 -6.55 -13.39 20.20
N GLY A 409 -5.30 -13.66 20.57
CA GLY A 409 -4.70 -14.99 20.42
C GLY A 409 -4.27 -15.36 18.99
N PRO A 410 -4.03 -16.66 18.74
CA PRO A 410 -3.60 -17.19 17.45
C PRO A 410 -4.73 -17.15 16.40
N PHE A 411 -4.37 -17.20 15.12
CA PHE A 411 -5.34 -17.18 14.03
C PHE A 411 -6.31 -18.37 14.11
N PHE A 412 -7.61 -18.09 13.96
CA PHE A 412 -8.65 -19.11 13.89
C PHE A 412 -9.79 -18.61 12.99
N ILE A 413 -10.63 -19.55 12.55
CA ILE A 413 -11.89 -19.29 11.87
C ILE A 413 -12.97 -20.08 12.57
N ARG A 414 -14.02 -19.40 13.05
CA ARG A 414 -15.23 -20.05 13.55
C ARG A 414 -16.37 -19.85 12.56
N ILE A 415 -17.14 -20.91 12.37
CA ILE A 415 -18.30 -20.93 11.49
C ILE A 415 -19.53 -21.08 12.36
N TYR A 416 -20.47 -20.17 12.16
CA TYR A 416 -21.74 -20.12 12.83
C TYR A 416 -22.84 -20.46 11.82
N GLU A 417 -23.73 -21.39 12.17
CA GLU A 417 -24.91 -21.72 11.37
C GLU A 417 -26.15 -21.17 12.06
N ARG A 418 -27.10 -20.66 11.27
CA ARG A 418 -28.36 -20.12 11.79
C ARG A 418 -29.11 -21.21 12.59
N ARG A 419 -29.69 -20.82 13.74
CA ARG A 419 -30.43 -21.73 14.63
C ARG A 419 -31.73 -22.22 14.02
#